data_AF-A0A974B5K7-F1
#
_entry.id   AF-A0A974B5K7-F1
#
_cell.length_a   1.000
_cell.length_b   1.000
_cell.length_c   1.000
_cell.angle_alpha   90.00
_cell.angle_beta   90.00
_cell.angle_gamma   90.00
#
_symmetry.space_group_name_H-M   'P 1'
#
loop_
_entity.id
_entity.type
_entity.pdbx_description
1 polymer ?
#
loop_
_entity_poly.entity_id
_entity_poly.type
_entity_poly.pdbx_seq_one_letter_code
_entity_poly.pdbx_strand_id
1 'polypeptide(L)'
;MAPGPPPESAAKRYRPNAYVSLPAELDPDTYDASPEKRRAEAERLAIRARLKRQYQLQLNNPNPPTVIENPALVRWVYARTQNVYPNFRPTPKTSFLGAVWAIGPIVFWMAVFKTDR
;
A
#
# COMPACT_ATOMS: atom_id res chain seq x y z
N MET A 1 -22.35 -11.63 42.73
CA MET A 1 -21.64 -10.57 41.98
C MET A 1 -21.33 -11.15 40.61
N ALA A 2 -22.04 -10.72 39.56
CA ALA A 2 -21.81 -11.25 38.22
C ALA A 2 -20.44 -10.78 37.71
N PRO A 3 -19.63 -11.63 37.06
CA PRO A 3 -18.38 -11.19 36.45
C PRO A 3 -18.70 -10.12 35.40
N GLY A 4 -18.02 -8.97 35.51
CA GLY A 4 -18.14 -7.90 34.52
C GLY A 4 -17.70 -8.36 33.13
N PRO A 5 -18.05 -7.60 32.07
CA PRO A 5 -17.64 -7.93 30.72
C PRO A 5 -16.12 -8.05 30.61
N PRO A 6 -15.59 -8.97 29.79
CA PRO A 6 -14.15 -9.15 29.62
C PRO A 6 -13.52 -7.83 29.14
N PRO A 7 -12.31 -7.49 29.62
CA PRO A 7 -11.64 -6.24 29.24
C PRO A 7 -11.41 -6.19 27.73
N GLU A 8 -11.72 -5.05 27.11
CA GLU A 8 -11.44 -4.81 25.70
C GLU A 8 -9.94 -4.95 25.40
N SER A 9 -9.58 -5.59 24.28
CA SER A 9 -8.18 -5.74 23.89
C SER A 9 -7.54 -4.37 23.62
N ALA A 10 -6.26 -4.22 23.98
CA ALA A 10 -5.54 -2.95 23.82
C ALA A 10 -5.54 -2.43 22.37
N ALA A 11 -5.52 -3.33 21.38
CA ALA A 11 -5.69 -2.99 19.96
C ALA A 11 -7.04 -2.33 19.64
N LYS A 12 -8.14 -2.84 20.24
CA LYS A 12 -9.48 -2.26 20.07
C LYS A 12 -9.58 -0.88 20.72
N ARG A 13 -8.91 -0.69 21.85
CA ARG A 13 -8.84 0.60 22.54
C ARG A 13 -8.02 1.63 21.75
N TYR A 14 -6.95 1.21 21.06
CA TYR A 14 -6.10 2.08 20.26
C TYR A 14 -6.82 2.71 19.04
N ARG A 15 -7.80 2.00 18.45
CA ARG A 15 -8.62 2.49 17.32
C ARG A 15 -7.77 3.01 16.14
N PRO A 16 -7.04 2.12 15.43
CA PRO A 16 -6.27 2.52 14.26
C PRO A 16 -7.19 3.12 13.17
N ASN A 17 -6.65 4.01 12.34
CA ASN A 17 -7.36 4.63 11.23
C ASN A 17 -6.54 4.53 9.94
N ALA A 18 -7.09 5.01 8.82
CA ALA A 18 -6.43 4.93 7.51
C ALA A 18 -5.07 5.66 7.45
N TYR A 19 -4.82 6.61 8.34
CA TYR A 19 -3.61 7.43 8.40
C TYR A 19 -2.66 7.03 9.55
N VAL A 20 -3.15 6.27 10.53
CA VAL A 20 -2.45 5.87 11.75
C VAL A 20 -2.65 4.37 11.94
N SER A 21 -1.62 3.61 11.57
CA SER A 21 -1.59 2.15 11.70
C SER A 21 -1.55 1.73 13.16
N LEU A 22 -1.95 0.47 13.41
CA LEU A 22 -1.79 -0.18 14.71
C LEU A 22 -0.28 -0.39 15.00
N PRO A 23 0.23 0.00 16.18
CA PRO A 23 1.59 -0.32 16.61
C PRO A 23 1.81 -1.82 16.66
N ALA A 24 3.00 -2.26 16.27
CA ALA A 24 3.35 -3.68 16.22
C ALA A 24 3.24 -4.34 17.61
N GLU A 25 3.50 -3.60 18.69
CA GLU A 25 3.43 -4.13 20.06
C GLU A 25 2.00 -4.43 20.50
N LEU A 26 1.01 -3.73 19.91
CA LEU A 26 -0.41 -3.88 20.20
C LEU A 26 -1.08 -4.90 19.27
N ASP A 27 -0.47 -5.23 18.15
CA ASP A 27 -0.98 -6.22 17.21
C ASP A 27 -0.90 -7.63 17.81
N PRO A 28 -2.04 -8.31 18.06
CA PRO A 28 -2.05 -9.68 18.56
C PRO A 28 -1.29 -10.64 17.65
N ASP A 29 -1.31 -10.38 16.34
CA ASP A 29 -0.64 -11.24 15.37
C ASP A 29 0.87 -11.21 15.56
N THR A 30 1.47 -10.13 16.10
CA THR A 30 2.93 -10.04 16.34
C THR A 30 3.44 -11.20 17.20
N TYR A 31 2.68 -11.59 18.21
CA TYR A 31 3.06 -12.64 19.17
C TYR A 31 2.66 -14.05 18.74
N ASP A 32 2.01 -14.20 17.59
CA ASP A 32 1.72 -15.53 17.06
C ASP A 32 3.03 -16.28 16.76
N ALA A 33 3.18 -17.43 17.43
CA ALA A 33 4.33 -18.31 17.35
C ALA A 33 4.04 -19.58 16.54
N SER A 34 2.94 -19.59 15.78
CA SER A 34 2.54 -20.72 14.93
C SER A 34 3.67 -21.15 13.98
N PRO A 35 3.78 -22.47 13.70
CA PRO A 35 4.84 -22.98 12.83
C PRO A 35 4.72 -22.45 11.39
N GLU A 36 3.51 -22.18 10.92
CA GLU A 36 3.26 -21.64 9.57
C GLU A 36 3.78 -20.20 9.45
N LYS A 37 3.51 -19.35 10.43
CA LYS A 37 3.99 -17.97 10.44
C LYS A 37 5.51 -17.91 10.48
N ARG A 38 6.17 -18.75 11.29
CA ARG A 38 7.64 -18.87 11.31
C ARG A 38 8.21 -19.27 9.95
N ARG A 39 7.56 -20.20 9.23
CA ARG A 39 7.97 -20.59 7.87
C ARG A 39 7.85 -19.41 6.91
N ALA A 40 6.71 -18.71 6.92
CA ALA A 40 6.49 -17.55 6.07
C ALA A 40 7.50 -16.40 6.37
N GLU A 41 7.84 -16.17 7.64
CA GLU A 41 8.86 -15.21 8.04
C GLU A 41 10.26 -15.62 7.56
N ALA A 42 10.62 -16.90 7.69
CA ALA A 42 11.89 -17.43 7.20
C ALA A 42 12.01 -17.30 5.67
N GLU A 43 10.93 -17.59 4.93
CA GLU A 43 10.88 -17.42 3.48
C GLU A 43 11.03 -15.94 3.07
N ARG A 44 10.29 -15.03 3.73
CA ARG A 44 10.41 -13.58 3.52
C ARG A 44 11.83 -13.09 3.81
N LEU A 45 12.46 -13.58 4.88
CA LEU A 45 13.83 -13.24 5.25
C LEU A 45 14.84 -13.80 4.24
N ALA A 46 14.65 -15.01 3.75
CA ALA A 46 15.48 -15.61 2.71
C ALA A 46 15.45 -14.78 1.42
N ILE A 47 14.25 -14.36 0.98
CA ILE A 47 14.08 -13.47 -0.18
C ILE A 47 14.78 -12.13 0.07
N ARG A 48 14.56 -11.51 1.23
CA ARG A 48 15.19 -10.23 1.61
C ARG A 48 16.72 -10.34 1.61
N ALA A 49 17.27 -11.40 2.20
CA ALA A 49 18.71 -11.63 2.26
C ALA A 49 19.31 -11.85 0.87
N ARG A 50 18.64 -12.62 0.01
CA ARG A 50 19.05 -12.83 -1.38
C ARG A 50 19.11 -11.51 -2.17
N LEU A 51 18.05 -10.70 -2.09
CA LEU A 51 17.99 -9.41 -2.77
C LEU A 51 19.05 -8.43 -2.25
N LYS A 52 19.25 -8.38 -0.92
CA LYS A 52 20.29 -7.55 -0.30
C LYS A 52 21.69 -7.96 -0.76
N ARG A 53 21.98 -9.26 -0.79
CA ARG A 53 23.27 -9.79 -1.27
C ARG A 53 23.52 -9.41 -2.74
N GLN A 54 22.51 -9.55 -3.60
CA GLN A 54 22.63 -9.16 -5.01
C GLN A 54 22.99 -7.69 -5.17
N TYR A 55 22.30 -6.80 -4.43
CA TYR A 55 22.58 -5.38 -4.45
C TYR A 55 23.98 -5.05 -3.93
N GLN A 56 24.40 -5.68 -2.81
CA GLN A 56 25.74 -5.47 -2.25
C GLN A 56 26.86 -5.92 -3.18
N LEU A 57 26.67 -7.00 -3.95
CA LEU A 57 27.66 -7.46 -4.94
C LEU A 57 27.84 -6.44 -6.08
N GLN A 58 26.77 -5.77 -6.51
CA GLN A 58 26.83 -4.73 -7.53
C GLN A 58 27.46 -3.44 -6.99
N LEU A 59 27.11 -3.06 -5.77
CA LEU A 59 27.62 -1.87 -5.11
C LEU A 59 29.11 -1.96 -4.79
N ASN A 60 29.56 -3.12 -4.33
CA ASN A 60 30.96 -3.35 -3.93
C ASN A 60 31.86 -3.79 -5.11
N ASN A 61 31.37 -3.76 -6.34
CA ASN A 61 32.17 -4.07 -7.52
C ASN A 61 33.22 -2.95 -7.72
N PRO A 62 34.52 -3.25 -7.91
CA PRO A 62 35.55 -2.23 -8.16
C PRO A 62 35.26 -1.36 -9.40
N ASN A 63 34.50 -1.89 -10.37
CA ASN A 63 34.02 -1.13 -11.53
C ASN A 63 32.48 -1.14 -11.55
N PRO A 64 31.82 -0.29 -10.74
CA PRO A 64 30.37 -0.28 -10.66
C PRO A 64 29.78 0.41 -11.91
N PRO A 65 28.55 0.02 -12.33
CA PRO A 65 27.81 0.78 -13.31
C PRO A 65 27.47 2.17 -12.75
N THR A 66 27.27 3.15 -13.64
CA THR A 66 26.90 4.53 -13.26
C THR A 66 25.58 4.59 -12.48
N VAL A 67 24.64 3.69 -12.80
CA VAL A 67 23.38 3.52 -12.09
C VAL A 67 23.13 2.04 -11.87
N ILE A 68 22.85 1.65 -10.62
CA ILE A 68 22.40 0.30 -10.30
C ILE A 68 20.88 0.24 -10.53
N GLU A 69 20.47 -0.45 -11.60
CA GLU A 69 19.06 -0.58 -11.94
C GLU A 69 18.30 -1.38 -10.88
N ASN A 70 17.23 -0.78 -10.35
CA ASN A 70 16.31 -1.47 -9.45
C ASN A 70 15.09 -1.98 -10.24
N PRO A 71 14.97 -3.30 -10.50
CA PRO A 71 13.86 -3.84 -11.26
C PRO A 71 12.50 -3.67 -10.55
N ALA A 72 12.48 -3.51 -9.22
CA ALA A 72 11.24 -3.20 -8.51
C ALA A 72 10.75 -1.77 -8.83
N LEU A 73 11.68 -0.81 -8.94
CA LEU A 73 11.35 0.56 -9.31
C LEU A 73 10.87 0.64 -10.75
N VAL A 74 11.56 -0.01 -11.69
CA VAL A 74 11.16 -0.06 -13.11
C VAL A 74 9.75 -0.64 -13.26
N ARG A 75 9.46 -1.76 -12.58
CA ARG A 75 8.11 -2.36 -12.58
C ARG A 75 7.06 -1.47 -11.93
N TRP A 76 7.41 -0.75 -10.87
CA TRP A 76 6.50 0.21 -10.23
C TRP A 76 6.15 1.36 -11.17
N VAL A 77 7.14 1.93 -11.87
CA VAL A 77 6.90 2.98 -12.88
C VAL A 77 6.03 2.43 -14.00
N TYR A 78 6.37 1.27 -14.56
CA TYR A 78 5.60 0.61 -15.61
C TYR A 78 4.13 0.42 -15.21
N ALA A 79 3.89 -0.06 -13.99
CA ALA A 79 2.55 -0.28 -13.46
C ALA A 79 1.73 1.02 -13.39
N ARG A 80 2.38 2.15 -13.11
CA ARG A 80 1.75 3.47 -12.98
C ARG A 80 1.52 4.18 -14.31
N THR A 81 2.35 3.93 -15.31
CA THR A 81 2.34 4.69 -16.57
C THR A 81 1.76 3.90 -17.74
N GLN A 82 2.25 2.68 -17.95
CA GLN A 82 1.95 1.89 -19.15
C GLN A 82 0.84 0.86 -18.89
N ASN A 83 0.69 0.40 -17.65
CA ASN A 83 -0.24 -0.69 -17.32
C ASN A 83 -1.66 -0.24 -16.93
N VAL A 84 -1.96 1.06 -17.00
CA VAL A 84 -3.25 1.62 -16.55
C VAL A 84 -4.37 1.30 -17.55
N TYR A 85 -4.23 1.72 -18.81
CA TYR A 85 -5.27 1.51 -19.82
C TYR A 85 -5.46 0.05 -20.26
N PRO A 86 -4.41 -0.77 -20.40
CA PRO A 86 -4.59 -2.18 -20.75
C PRO A 86 -5.47 -2.97 -19.77
N ASN A 87 -5.47 -2.59 -18.49
CA ASN A 87 -6.28 -3.23 -17.45
C ASN A 87 -7.54 -2.46 -17.08
N PHE A 88 -7.82 -1.34 -17.75
CA PHE A 88 -9.02 -0.56 -17.51
C PHE A 88 -10.24 -1.29 -18.08
N ARG A 89 -11.29 -1.42 -17.27
CA ARG A 89 -12.58 -1.95 -17.69
C ARG A 89 -13.67 -0.89 -17.50
N PRO A 90 -14.43 -0.54 -18.56
CA PRO A 90 -15.57 0.35 -18.42
C PRO A 90 -16.68 -0.40 -17.66
N THR A 91 -16.84 -0.08 -16.38
CA THR A 91 -17.87 -0.62 -15.49
C THR A 91 -18.78 0.51 -15.06
N PRO A 92 -20.02 0.26 -14.62
CA PRO A 92 -20.91 1.32 -14.14
C PRO A 92 -20.26 2.18 -13.04
N LYS A 93 -19.49 1.57 -12.12
CA LYS A 93 -18.75 2.28 -11.08
C LYS A 93 -17.67 3.19 -11.65
N THR A 94 -16.84 2.69 -12.57
CA THR A 94 -15.72 3.47 -13.13
C THR A 94 -16.23 4.58 -14.05
N SER A 95 -17.27 4.33 -14.84
CA SER A 95 -17.93 5.33 -15.68
C SER A 95 -18.60 6.43 -14.84
N PHE A 96 -19.34 6.07 -13.78
CA PHE A 96 -19.96 7.05 -12.88
C PHE A 96 -18.90 7.93 -12.19
N LEU A 97 -17.86 7.31 -11.63
CA LEU A 97 -16.78 8.05 -10.97
C LEU A 97 -16.07 8.97 -11.99
N GLY A 98 -15.80 8.47 -13.20
CA GLY A 98 -15.25 9.28 -14.29
C GLY A 98 -16.12 10.49 -14.63
N ALA A 99 -17.43 10.31 -14.79
CA ALA A 99 -18.35 11.41 -15.08
C ALA A 99 -18.41 12.44 -13.94
N VAL A 100 -18.53 11.99 -12.69
CA VAL A 100 -18.57 12.88 -11.52
C VAL A 100 -17.30 13.72 -11.42
N TRP A 101 -16.12 13.12 -11.58
CA TRP A 101 -14.86 13.84 -11.41
C TRP A 101 -14.43 14.63 -12.65
N ALA A 102 -14.83 14.23 -13.86
CA ALA A 102 -14.51 14.96 -15.07
C ALA A 102 -15.50 16.09 -15.36
N ILE A 103 -16.81 15.82 -15.24
CA ILE A 103 -17.89 16.76 -15.62
C ILE A 103 -18.35 17.58 -14.41
N GLY A 104 -18.37 16.97 -13.21
CA GLY A 104 -18.87 17.62 -12.00
C GLY A 104 -18.22 18.97 -11.70
N PRO A 105 -16.88 19.09 -11.67
CA PRO A 105 -16.22 20.37 -11.45
C PRO A 105 -16.55 21.42 -12.52
N ILE A 106 -16.72 21.01 -13.78
CA ILE A 106 -17.05 21.92 -14.89
C ILE A 106 -18.44 22.53 -14.68
N VAL A 107 -19.43 21.69 -14.39
CA VAL A 107 -20.82 22.14 -14.15
C VAL A 107 -20.89 22.97 -12.88
N PHE A 108 -20.19 22.56 -11.81
CA PHE A 108 -20.10 23.31 -10.57
C PHE A 108 -19.59 24.74 -10.79
N TRP A 109 -18.44 24.89 -11.45
CA TRP A 109 -17.88 26.21 -11.71
C TRP A 109 -18.70 27.04 -12.68
N MET A 110 -19.32 26.42 -13.68
CA MET A 110 -20.27 27.10 -14.57
C MET A 110 -21.42 27.72 -13.78
N ALA A 111 -22.02 26.98 -12.84
CA ALA A 111 -23.09 27.49 -11.99
C ALA A 111 -22.61 28.63 -11.10
N VAL A 112 -21.46 28.48 -10.43
CA VAL A 112 -20.87 29.53 -9.59
C VAL A 112 -20.67 30.83 -10.38
N PHE A 113 -19.98 30.76 -11.52
CA PHE A 113 -19.75 31.94 -12.37
C PHE A 113 -21.02 32.51 -12.98
N LYS A 114 -22.05 31.68 -13.19
CA LYS A 114 -23.35 32.14 -13.68
C LYS A 114 -24.18 32.84 -12.61
N THR A 115 -23.96 32.56 -11.34
CA THR A 115 -24.64 33.25 -10.23
C THR A 115 -23.94 34.54 -9.81
N ASP A 116 -22.64 34.65 -10.03
CA ASP A 116 -21.85 35.86 -9.78
C ASP A 116 -22.05 36.94 -10.87
N ARG A 117 -22.34 36.54 -12.12
CA ARG A 117 -22.61 37.42 -13.26
C ARG A 117 -24.09 37.64 -13.52
#